data_AF-A0A7Z2NUQ2-F1
#
_entry.id   AF-A0A7Z2NUQ2-F1
#
_cell.length_a   1.000
_cell.length_b   1.000
_cell.length_c   1.000
_cell.angle_alpha   90.00
_cell.angle_beta   90.00
_cell.angle_gamma   90.00
#
_symmetry.space_group_name_H-M   'P 1'
#
loop_
_entity.id
_entity.type
_entity.pdbx_description
1 polymer ?
#
loop_
_entity_poly.entity_id
_entity_poly.type
_entity_poly.pdbx_seq_one_letter_code
_entity_poly.pdbx_strand_id
1 'polypeptide(L)'
;MMSGVQIGAMLAVLAAAPTEAAGPGIYVAHQPEIAAQLDLGADGRFRFALSYGGLDEAARGRWAAADGGIVLTTEPAVRPPRFAVVSDLASTDGALHVSLSDPDLLQGAPLTLAVTYADAPRPVFVEAEEDGRVPLDPARRVVAIVPDLPVFPVPLAAHPLAGPARRIQFRFEPNDMGVADFRGERLAVEGGALVLTRHGRAIRLDREGR
;
A
#
# COMPACT_ATOMS: atom_id res chain seq x y z
N MET A 1 62.07 43.83 15.24
CA MET A 1 62.05 42.47 14.65
C MET A 1 61.44 41.54 15.70
N MET A 2 60.10 41.58 15.85
CA MET A 2 59.13 40.55 15.41
C MET A 2 59.34 39.17 16.07
N SER A 3 58.71 38.98 17.23
CA SER A 3 58.36 37.68 17.80
C SER A 3 57.24 37.05 16.96
N GLY A 4 57.51 35.88 16.37
CA GLY A 4 56.49 35.07 15.69
C GLY A 4 55.81 34.12 16.68
N VAL A 5 54.50 34.29 16.89
CA VAL A 5 53.66 33.33 17.60
C VAL A 5 53.22 32.27 16.59
N GLN A 6 53.63 31.01 16.78
CA GLN A 6 53.04 29.88 16.06
C GLN A 6 51.72 29.49 16.72
N ILE A 7 50.62 29.61 15.98
CA ILE A 7 49.32 29.05 16.35
C ILE A 7 49.24 27.65 15.74
N GLY A 8 49.37 26.62 16.58
CA GLY A 8 49.12 25.24 16.19
C GLY A 8 47.61 25.03 15.99
N ALA A 9 47.20 24.76 14.74
CA ALA A 9 45.84 24.37 14.44
C ALA A 9 45.58 22.94 14.95
N MET A 10 44.79 22.81 16.00
CA MET A 10 44.33 21.53 16.52
C MET A 10 43.20 21.01 15.62
N LEU A 11 43.48 20.01 14.80
CA LEU A 11 42.46 19.26 14.05
C LEU A 11 41.62 18.46 15.05
N ALA A 12 40.41 18.93 15.34
CA ALA A 12 39.40 18.16 16.06
C ALA A 12 38.87 17.06 15.13
N VAL A 13 39.24 15.81 15.40
CA VAL A 13 38.57 14.65 14.81
C VAL A 13 37.18 14.56 15.43
N LEU A 14 36.15 14.90 14.67
CA LEU A 14 34.76 14.56 15.00
C LEU A 14 34.64 13.04 14.99
N ALA A 15 34.74 12.42 16.17
CA ALA A 15 34.33 11.04 16.34
C ALA A 15 32.83 10.97 16.06
N ALA A 16 32.45 10.31 14.96
CA ALA A 16 31.07 9.94 14.72
C ALA A 16 30.62 9.07 15.90
N ALA A 17 29.62 9.53 16.65
CA ALA A 17 29.02 8.71 17.70
C ALA A 17 28.58 7.38 17.07
N PRO A 18 28.80 6.23 17.73
CA PRO A 18 28.37 4.95 17.20
C PRO A 18 26.87 5.04 16.93
N THR A 19 26.48 4.85 15.66
CA THR A 19 25.08 4.65 15.31
C THR A 19 24.67 3.35 15.98
N GLU A 20 23.94 3.46 17.08
CA GLU A 20 23.43 2.30 17.81
C GLU A 20 22.60 1.48 16.84
N ALA A 21 23.06 0.26 16.54
CA ALA A 21 22.37 -0.63 15.63
C ALA A 21 20.96 -0.89 16.18
N ALA A 22 19.94 -0.81 15.34
CA ALA A 22 18.60 -1.18 15.75
C ALA A 22 18.59 -2.66 16.14
N GLY A 23 18.12 -2.93 17.36
CA GLY A 23 18.05 -4.25 17.94
C GLY A 23 16.64 -4.60 18.41
N PRO A 24 16.47 -5.78 19.01
CA PRO A 24 15.19 -6.18 19.59
C PRO A 24 14.64 -5.12 20.55
N GLY A 25 13.32 -4.95 20.59
CA GLY A 25 12.65 -3.95 21.42
C GLY A 25 11.38 -3.39 20.78
N ILE A 26 10.69 -2.55 21.54
CA ILE A 26 9.48 -1.85 21.09
C ILE A 26 9.87 -0.45 20.63
N TYR A 27 9.38 -0.06 19.47
CA TYR A 27 9.55 1.27 18.88
C TYR A 27 8.18 1.85 18.59
N VAL A 28 7.95 3.10 18.99
CA VAL A 28 6.65 3.77 18.89
C VAL A 28 6.79 5.09 18.15
N ALA A 29 5.78 5.45 17.40
CA ALA A 29 5.65 6.76 16.77
C ALA A 29 4.35 7.41 17.24
N HIS A 30 4.47 8.64 17.72
CA HIS A 30 3.34 9.52 17.99
C HIS A 30 3.58 10.82 17.23
N GLN A 31 2.87 10.99 16.12
CA GLN A 31 2.86 12.21 15.33
C GLN A 31 1.40 12.64 15.13
N PRO A 32 1.11 13.90 14.80
CA PRO A 32 -0.25 14.29 14.45
C PRO A 32 -0.84 13.34 13.40
N GLU A 33 -2.01 12.77 13.72
CA GLU A 33 -2.77 11.82 12.90
C GLU A 33 -2.13 10.42 12.74
N ILE A 34 -0.95 10.16 13.31
CA ILE A 34 -0.23 8.90 13.18
C ILE A 34 0.11 8.31 14.54
N ALA A 35 -0.35 7.09 14.77
CA ALA A 35 0.14 6.22 15.83
C ALA A 35 0.72 4.96 15.19
N ALA A 36 1.96 4.62 15.51
CA ALA A 36 2.55 3.37 15.03
C ALA A 36 3.35 2.67 16.12
N GLN A 37 3.41 1.35 16.05
CA GLN A 37 4.28 0.53 16.90
C GLN A 37 4.95 -0.54 16.04
N LEU A 38 6.24 -0.74 16.29
CA LEU A 38 7.03 -1.83 15.75
C LEU A 38 7.71 -2.55 16.92
N ASP A 39 7.35 -3.82 17.11
CA ASP A 39 7.98 -4.71 18.07
C ASP A 39 8.93 -5.65 17.32
N LEU A 40 10.21 -5.62 17.69
CA LEU A 40 11.26 -6.48 17.16
C LEU A 40 11.64 -7.53 18.21
N GLY A 41 11.29 -8.78 17.96
CA GLY A 41 11.69 -9.93 18.78
C GLY A 41 13.15 -10.32 18.55
N ALA A 42 13.82 -10.80 19.60
CA ALA A 42 15.19 -11.32 19.50
C ALA A 42 15.32 -12.59 18.64
N ASP A 43 14.19 -13.23 18.34
CA ASP A 43 14.05 -14.38 17.44
C ASP A 43 14.00 -14.00 15.95
N GLY A 44 14.15 -12.72 15.62
CA GLY A 44 14.04 -12.22 14.24
C GLY A 44 12.60 -12.11 13.75
N ARG A 45 11.60 -12.12 14.64
CA ARG A 45 10.19 -11.87 14.31
C ARG A 45 9.78 -10.44 14.64
N PHE A 46 8.87 -9.86 13.87
CA PHE A 46 8.31 -8.55 14.18
C PHE A 46 6.79 -8.56 14.26
N ARG A 47 6.25 -7.56 14.96
CA ARG A 47 4.85 -7.14 14.91
C ARG A 47 4.79 -5.65 14.63
N PHE A 48 3.88 -5.23 13.76
CA PHE A 48 3.68 -3.85 13.36
C PHE A 48 2.20 -3.50 13.46
N ALA A 49 1.92 -2.28 13.92
CA ALA A 49 0.61 -1.65 13.86
C ALA A 49 0.78 -0.17 13.46
N LEU A 50 -0.12 0.33 12.63
CA LEU A 50 -0.22 1.72 12.23
C LEU A 50 -1.69 2.11 12.22
N SER A 51 -1.98 3.26 12.80
CA SER A 51 -3.22 4.00 12.55
C SER A 51 -2.82 5.35 11.96
N TYR A 52 -3.34 5.67 10.78
CA TYR A 52 -3.13 6.93 10.09
C TYR A 52 -4.45 7.49 9.56
N GLY A 53 -4.98 8.53 10.22
CA GLY A 53 -6.30 9.06 9.90
C GLY A 53 -7.38 7.98 10.07
N GLY A 54 -8.05 7.59 8.99
CA GLY A 54 -9.03 6.50 8.96
C GLY A 54 -8.48 5.15 8.48
N LEU A 55 -7.17 5.05 8.25
CA LEU A 55 -6.51 3.82 7.79
C LEU A 55 -5.83 3.12 8.96
N ASP A 56 -6.18 1.84 9.15
CA ASP A 56 -5.50 0.96 10.09
C ASP A 56 -4.78 -0.16 9.34
N GLU A 57 -3.53 -0.41 9.71
CA GLU A 57 -2.71 -1.49 9.17
C GLU A 57 -2.02 -2.27 10.29
N ALA A 58 -1.89 -3.58 10.09
CA ALA A 58 -1.09 -4.44 10.97
C ALA A 58 -0.22 -5.39 10.14
N ALA A 59 0.90 -5.84 10.68
CA ALA A 59 1.68 -6.89 10.05
C ALA A 59 2.48 -7.69 11.06
N ARG A 60 2.86 -8.89 10.64
CA ARG A 60 3.81 -9.75 11.34
C ARG A 60 4.70 -10.42 10.31
N GLY A 61 5.91 -10.78 10.71
CA GLY A 61 6.81 -11.45 9.80
C GLY A 61 8.21 -11.58 10.37
N ARG A 62 9.22 -11.55 9.50
CA ARG A 62 10.63 -11.56 9.91
C ARG A 62 11.26 -10.20 9.76
N TRP A 63 12.22 -9.92 10.63
CA TRP A 63 13.15 -8.83 10.46
C TRP A 63 14.59 -9.35 10.49
N ALA A 64 15.48 -8.60 9.86
CA ALA A 64 16.92 -8.83 9.93
C ALA A 64 17.65 -7.49 10.05
N ALA A 65 18.77 -7.49 10.75
CA ALA A 65 19.69 -6.35 10.72
C ALA A 65 20.23 -6.16 9.29
N ALA A 66 20.40 -4.90 8.90
CA ALA A 66 21.08 -4.50 7.68
C ALA A 66 22.02 -3.34 8.02
N ASP A 67 22.98 -3.03 7.15
CA ASP A 67 23.94 -1.95 7.40
C ASP A 67 23.20 -0.63 7.71
N GLY A 68 23.34 -0.09 8.91
CA GLY A 68 22.66 1.15 9.32
C GLY A 68 21.12 1.07 9.36
N GLY A 69 20.53 -0.13 9.52
CA GLY A 69 19.08 -0.29 9.48
C GLY A 69 18.58 -1.69 9.84
N ILE A 70 17.31 -1.92 9.53
CA ILE A 70 16.71 -3.26 9.50
C ILE A 70 15.94 -3.45 8.20
N VAL A 71 15.60 -4.70 7.91
CA VAL A 71 14.73 -5.08 6.80
C VAL A 71 13.54 -5.85 7.34
N LEU A 72 12.33 -5.50 6.93
CA LEU A 72 11.08 -6.19 7.30
C LEU A 72 10.52 -6.99 6.12
N THR A 73 10.03 -8.20 6.40
CA THR A 73 9.30 -9.03 5.43
C THR A 73 8.05 -9.61 6.07
N THR A 74 6.87 -9.23 5.58
CA THR A 74 5.57 -9.72 6.09
C THR A 74 5.39 -11.19 5.75
N GLU A 75 4.92 -11.96 6.74
CA GLU A 75 4.68 -13.39 6.59
C GLU A 75 3.36 -13.86 7.22
N PRO A 76 2.55 -14.67 6.51
CA PRO A 76 2.77 -15.11 5.12
C PRO A 76 2.71 -13.93 4.12
N ALA A 77 3.17 -14.16 2.88
CA ALA A 77 3.11 -13.14 1.83
C ALA A 77 1.67 -12.65 1.65
N VAL A 78 1.50 -11.32 1.59
CA VAL A 78 0.18 -10.67 1.53
C VAL A 78 -0.49 -10.97 0.20
N ARG A 79 -1.76 -11.38 0.25
CA ARG A 79 -2.62 -11.47 -0.93
C ARG A 79 -3.42 -10.17 -1.05
N PRO A 80 -3.23 -9.38 -2.13
CA PRO A 80 -3.93 -8.12 -2.29
C PRO A 80 -5.44 -8.35 -2.51
N PRO A 81 -6.29 -7.37 -2.16
CA PRO A 81 -7.70 -7.42 -2.50
C PRO A 81 -7.88 -7.54 -4.02
N ARG A 82 -8.94 -8.23 -4.46
CA ARG A 82 -9.23 -8.40 -5.89
C ARG A 82 -10.73 -8.57 -6.13
N PHE A 83 -11.12 -8.40 -7.39
CA PHE A 83 -12.40 -8.89 -7.88
C PHE A 83 -12.20 -10.23 -8.59
N ALA A 84 -12.92 -11.25 -8.12
CA ALA A 84 -13.01 -12.53 -8.80
C ALA A 84 -14.23 -12.52 -9.73
N VAL A 85 -14.07 -13.05 -10.95
CA VAL A 85 -15.19 -13.26 -11.87
C VAL A 85 -16.00 -14.46 -11.39
N VAL A 86 -17.26 -14.24 -11.06
CA VAL A 86 -18.22 -15.29 -10.71
C VAL A 86 -18.87 -15.85 -11.98
N SER A 87 -19.24 -14.96 -12.89
CA SER A 87 -19.77 -15.33 -14.21
C SER A 87 -19.38 -14.29 -15.26
N ASP A 88 -19.20 -14.75 -16.50
CA ASP A 88 -18.97 -13.92 -17.67
C ASP A 88 -19.66 -14.59 -18.87
N LEU A 89 -20.84 -14.07 -19.22
CA LEU A 89 -21.71 -14.62 -20.25
C LEU A 89 -21.90 -13.62 -21.39
N ALA A 90 -22.29 -14.09 -22.58
CA ALA A 90 -22.73 -13.17 -23.64
C ALA A 90 -24.03 -12.49 -23.23
N SER A 91 -24.15 -11.19 -23.48
CA SER A 91 -25.42 -10.49 -23.28
C SER A 91 -26.33 -10.65 -24.50
N THR A 92 -27.63 -10.79 -24.27
CA THR A 92 -28.64 -10.98 -25.33
C THR A 92 -29.10 -9.66 -25.97
N ASP A 93 -28.90 -8.54 -25.28
CA ASP A 93 -29.27 -7.20 -25.73
C ASP A 93 -28.10 -6.43 -26.38
N GLY A 94 -26.95 -7.08 -26.54
CA GLY A 94 -25.77 -6.47 -27.13
C GLY A 94 -25.00 -5.51 -26.21
N ALA A 95 -25.42 -5.33 -24.95
CA ALA A 95 -24.80 -4.39 -24.01
C ALA A 95 -23.81 -5.06 -23.03
N LEU A 96 -22.97 -4.24 -22.40
CA LEU A 96 -22.19 -4.65 -21.24
C LEU A 96 -23.03 -4.43 -19.97
N HIS A 97 -23.22 -5.50 -19.20
CA HIS A 97 -23.86 -5.50 -17.89
C HIS A 97 -22.84 -5.97 -16.85
N VAL A 98 -22.67 -5.22 -15.77
CA VAL A 98 -21.78 -5.58 -14.68
C VAL A 98 -22.52 -5.47 -13.35
N SER A 99 -22.35 -6.48 -12.50
CA SER A 99 -22.87 -6.46 -11.13
C SER A 99 -21.87 -7.03 -10.14
N LEU A 100 -22.11 -6.75 -8.86
CA LEU A 100 -21.44 -7.40 -7.75
C LEU A 100 -22.30 -8.57 -7.23
N SER A 101 -21.65 -9.62 -6.74
CA SER A 101 -22.35 -10.70 -6.02
C SER A 101 -22.90 -10.24 -4.67
N ASP A 102 -22.29 -9.20 -4.10
CA ASP A 102 -22.72 -8.53 -2.88
C ASP A 102 -22.83 -7.02 -3.18
N PRO A 103 -24.04 -6.52 -3.50
CA PRO A 103 -24.25 -5.11 -3.83
C PRO A 103 -24.20 -4.20 -2.59
N ASP A 104 -24.42 -4.73 -1.38
CA ASP A 104 -24.39 -3.95 -0.13
C ASP A 104 -22.99 -3.38 0.15
N LEU A 105 -21.96 -3.96 -0.47
CA LEU A 105 -20.59 -3.44 -0.47
C LEU A 105 -20.52 -1.96 -0.89
N LEU A 106 -21.42 -1.51 -1.78
CA LEU A 106 -21.47 -0.14 -2.25
C LEU A 106 -22.21 0.81 -1.30
N GLN A 107 -22.90 0.30 -0.28
CA GLN A 107 -23.67 1.09 0.70
C GLN A 107 -24.65 2.07 0.04
N GLY A 108 -25.29 1.63 -1.04
CA GLY A 108 -26.25 2.44 -1.81
C GLY A 108 -25.62 3.39 -2.85
N ALA A 109 -24.29 3.44 -2.95
CA ALA A 109 -23.61 4.13 -4.05
C ALA A 109 -23.71 3.33 -5.36
N PRO A 110 -23.66 4.00 -6.52
CA PRO A 110 -23.65 3.31 -7.81
C PRO A 110 -22.31 2.61 -8.07
N LEU A 111 -22.35 1.54 -8.86
CA LEU A 111 -21.15 0.79 -9.23
C LEU A 111 -20.35 1.57 -10.27
N THR A 112 -19.14 1.99 -9.93
CA THR A 112 -18.20 2.59 -10.88
C THR A 112 -17.25 1.53 -11.43
N LEU A 113 -16.91 1.63 -12.72
CA LEU A 113 -15.98 0.75 -13.42
C LEU A 113 -14.83 1.57 -13.98
N ALA A 114 -13.60 1.12 -13.76
CA ALA A 114 -12.47 1.55 -14.58
C ALA A 114 -12.51 0.77 -15.91
N VAL A 115 -12.83 1.47 -16.99
CA VAL A 115 -12.99 0.93 -18.35
C VAL A 115 -11.75 1.24 -19.18
N THR A 116 -11.06 0.22 -19.66
CA THR A 116 -9.90 0.36 -20.55
C THR A 116 -10.33 0.18 -22.00
N TYR A 117 -10.07 1.19 -22.82
CA TYR A 117 -10.25 1.16 -24.27
C TYR A 117 -8.91 0.89 -24.97
N ALA A 118 -8.95 0.22 -26.13
CA ALA A 118 -7.77 -0.19 -26.88
C ALA A 118 -6.87 0.99 -27.32
N ASP A 119 -7.46 2.17 -27.50
CA ASP A 119 -6.83 3.38 -28.02
C ASP A 119 -6.41 4.37 -26.91
N ALA A 120 -6.63 4.03 -25.64
CA ALA A 120 -6.33 4.93 -24.52
C ALA A 120 -5.24 4.37 -23.59
N PRO A 121 -4.30 5.23 -23.14
CA PRO A 121 -3.23 4.84 -22.23
C PRO A 121 -3.69 4.70 -20.77
N ARG A 122 -4.90 5.16 -20.43
CA ARG A 122 -5.47 5.13 -19.08
C ARG A 122 -6.95 4.74 -19.15
N PRO A 123 -7.47 4.05 -18.13
CA PRO A 123 -8.89 3.76 -18.05
C PRO A 123 -9.71 5.04 -17.85
N VAL A 124 -10.97 4.98 -18.27
CA VAL A 124 -12.00 5.98 -17.96
C VAL A 124 -12.91 5.38 -16.90
N PHE A 125 -13.30 6.18 -15.90
CA PHE A 125 -14.24 5.75 -14.88
C PHE A 125 -15.66 5.98 -15.37
N VAL A 126 -16.45 4.91 -15.39
CA VAL A 126 -17.82 4.89 -15.92
C VAL A 126 -18.73 4.32 -14.84
N GLU A 127 -19.75 5.09 -14.47
CA GLU A 127 -20.81 4.64 -13.57
C GLU A 127 -21.78 3.72 -14.33
N ALA A 128 -22.07 2.55 -13.77
CA ALA A 128 -23.11 1.67 -14.28
C ALA A 128 -24.50 2.22 -13.92
N GLU A 129 -25.46 2.02 -14.82
CA GLU A 129 -26.88 2.30 -14.59
C GLU A 129 -27.45 1.37 -13.51
N GLU A 130 -28.66 1.67 -13.02
CA GLU A 130 -29.32 0.92 -11.93
C GLU A 130 -29.51 -0.57 -12.25
N ASP A 131 -29.67 -0.92 -13.53
CA ASP A 131 -29.78 -2.31 -14.00
C ASP A 131 -28.43 -3.02 -14.21
N GLY A 132 -27.32 -2.33 -13.93
CA GLY A 132 -25.95 -2.78 -14.13
C GLY A 132 -25.39 -2.50 -15.53
N ARG A 133 -26.14 -1.86 -16.42
CA ARG A 133 -25.65 -1.52 -17.75
C ARG A 133 -24.50 -0.51 -17.66
N VAL A 134 -23.40 -0.81 -18.34
CA VAL A 134 -22.25 0.11 -18.42
C VAL A 134 -22.34 0.93 -19.71
N PRO A 135 -22.53 2.26 -19.64
CA PRO A 135 -22.62 3.11 -20.82
C PRO A 135 -21.25 3.28 -21.48
N LEU A 136 -20.97 2.43 -22.48
CA LEU A 136 -19.74 2.46 -23.27
C LEU A 136 -19.85 3.41 -24.48
N ASP A 137 -18.72 3.97 -24.90
CA ASP A 137 -18.61 4.67 -26.18
C ASP A 137 -18.64 3.64 -27.34
N PRO A 138 -19.68 3.66 -28.20
CA PRO A 138 -19.81 2.67 -29.28
C PRO A 138 -18.75 2.83 -30.38
N ALA A 139 -18.09 4.00 -30.48
CA ALA A 139 -17.02 4.22 -31.45
C ALA A 139 -15.68 3.62 -31.00
N ARG A 140 -15.58 3.19 -29.74
CA ARG A 140 -14.33 2.76 -29.12
C ARG A 140 -14.38 1.30 -28.69
N ARG A 141 -13.30 0.57 -28.96
CA ARG A 141 -13.18 -0.83 -28.56
C ARG A 141 -12.76 -0.93 -27.10
N VAL A 142 -13.68 -1.33 -26.23
CA VAL A 142 -13.36 -1.74 -24.86
C VAL A 142 -12.54 -3.05 -24.87
N VAL A 143 -11.54 -3.15 -24.00
CA VAL A 143 -10.65 -4.33 -23.92
C VAL A 143 -10.54 -4.94 -22.53
N ALA A 144 -10.79 -4.15 -21.49
CA ALA A 144 -10.79 -4.64 -20.12
C ALA A 144 -11.62 -3.73 -19.21
N ILE A 145 -12.10 -4.29 -18.12
CA ILE A 145 -12.82 -3.56 -17.07
C ILE A 145 -12.35 -4.02 -15.69
N VAL A 146 -12.53 -3.19 -14.69
CA VAL A 146 -12.48 -3.60 -13.28
C VAL A 146 -13.44 -2.73 -12.48
N PRO A 147 -14.21 -3.30 -11.54
CA PRO A 147 -14.96 -2.47 -10.62
C PRO A 147 -14.03 -1.57 -9.80
N ASP A 148 -14.43 -0.31 -9.67
CA ASP A 148 -13.74 0.68 -8.87
C ASP A 148 -14.38 0.73 -7.48
N LEU A 149 -13.54 0.74 -6.46
CA LEU A 149 -13.94 0.92 -5.06
C LEU A 149 -13.00 1.97 -4.48
N PRO A 150 -13.38 3.26 -4.50
CA PRO A 150 -12.48 4.40 -4.30
C PRO A 150 -11.89 4.50 -2.88
N VAL A 151 -12.36 3.67 -1.95
CA VAL A 151 -11.78 3.53 -0.60
C VAL A 151 -10.44 2.75 -0.65
N PHE A 152 -10.13 2.04 -1.73
CA PHE A 152 -8.97 1.16 -1.83
C PHE A 152 -7.92 1.71 -2.81
N PRO A 153 -6.71 2.05 -2.34
CA PRO A 153 -5.65 2.63 -3.19
C PRO A 153 -4.87 1.59 -4.03
N VAL A 154 -5.22 0.30 -3.94
CA VAL A 154 -4.49 -0.77 -4.64
C VAL A 154 -5.03 -0.90 -6.07
N PRO A 155 -4.18 -0.87 -7.11
CA PRO A 155 -4.64 -1.12 -8.47
C PRO A 155 -5.15 -2.56 -8.60
N LEU A 156 -6.46 -2.68 -8.83
CA LEU A 156 -7.13 -3.97 -8.98
C LEU A 156 -6.84 -4.55 -10.38
N ALA A 157 -6.63 -5.87 -10.45
CA ALA A 157 -6.34 -6.55 -11.71
C ALA A 157 -7.55 -6.47 -12.64
N ALA A 158 -7.33 -5.94 -13.86
CA ALA A 158 -8.39 -5.81 -14.84
C ALA A 158 -8.81 -7.15 -15.45
N HIS A 159 -10.11 -7.31 -15.66
CA HIS A 159 -10.70 -8.44 -16.37
C HIS A 159 -10.74 -8.15 -17.87
N PRO A 160 -10.03 -8.94 -18.72
CA PRO A 160 -10.07 -8.76 -20.16
C PRO A 160 -11.45 -9.11 -20.72
N LEU A 161 -11.93 -8.30 -21.66
CA LEU A 161 -13.20 -8.55 -22.34
C LEU A 161 -12.98 -9.22 -23.69
N ALA A 162 -13.73 -10.29 -23.94
CA ALA A 162 -13.80 -10.95 -25.25
C ALA A 162 -14.60 -10.14 -26.29
N GLY A 163 -15.43 -9.18 -25.84
CA GLY A 163 -16.25 -8.31 -26.67
C GLY A 163 -17.11 -7.37 -25.81
N PRO A 164 -17.86 -6.43 -26.42
CA PRO A 164 -18.63 -5.42 -25.68
C PRO A 164 -19.96 -5.93 -25.12
N ALA A 165 -20.51 -7.02 -25.67
CA ALA A 165 -21.82 -7.56 -25.29
C ALA A 165 -21.69 -8.68 -24.25
N ARG A 166 -21.43 -8.32 -22.99
CA ARG A 166 -21.19 -9.29 -21.90
C ARG A 166 -22.08 -9.01 -20.69
N ARG A 167 -22.39 -10.05 -19.93
CA ARG A 167 -22.99 -9.94 -18.59
C ARG A 167 -22.03 -10.57 -17.59
N ILE A 168 -21.46 -9.75 -16.72
CA ILE A 168 -20.35 -10.13 -15.84
C ILE A 168 -20.75 -9.88 -14.40
N GLN A 169 -20.57 -10.89 -13.55
CA GLN A 169 -20.74 -10.74 -12.12
C GLN A 169 -19.38 -10.88 -11.44
N PHE A 170 -19.01 -9.90 -10.63
CA PHE A 170 -17.80 -9.92 -9.82
C PHE A 170 -18.11 -10.19 -8.35
N ARG A 171 -17.21 -10.87 -7.66
CA ARG A 171 -17.18 -10.96 -6.20
C ARG A 171 -15.95 -10.23 -5.69
N PHE A 172 -16.15 -9.33 -4.73
CA PHE A 172 -15.02 -8.73 -4.03
C PHE A 172 -14.41 -9.75 -3.07
N GLU A 173 -13.10 -9.94 -3.18
CA GLU A 173 -12.33 -10.77 -2.26
C GLU A 173 -11.37 -9.84 -1.50
N PRO A 174 -11.66 -9.53 -0.22
CA PRO A 174 -10.85 -8.59 0.55
C PRO A 174 -9.44 -9.13 0.80
N ASN A 175 -9.28 -10.46 0.82
CA ASN A 175 -8.02 -11.14 1.12
C ASN A 175 -7.38 -10.61 2.40
N ASP A 176 -6.12 -10.18 2.34
CA ASP A 176 -5.35 -9.73 3.49
C ASP A 176 -5.38 -8.18 3.60
N MET A 177 -6.53 -7.58 3.34
CA MET A 177 -6.76 -6.14 3.50
C MET A 177 -6.44 -5.68 4.93
N GLY A 178 -5.83 -4.49 5.04
CA GLY A 178 -5.34 -3.98 6.32
C GLY A 178 -4.03 -4.64 6.78
N VAL A 179 -3.46 -5.56 6.00
CA VAL A 179 -2.13 -6.10 6.27
C VAL A 179 -1.07 -5.28 5.54
N ALA A 180 -0.11 -4.72 6.29
CA ALA A 180 1.03 -4.03 5.67
C ALA A 180 1.94 -5.03 4.95
N ASP A 181 2.09 -4.88 3.64
CA ASP A 181 2.91 -5.75 2.78
C ASP A 181 4.37 -5.26 2.72
N PHE A 182 5.18 -5.64 3.71
CA PHE A 182 6.61 -5.41 3.69
C PHE A 182 7.31 -6.49 2.85
N ARG A 183 8.01 -6.09 1.79
CA ARG A 183 8.70 -7.00 0.85
C ARG A 183 10.21 -6.80 0.86
N GLY A 184 10.80 -6.88 2.05
CA GLY A 184 12.19 -6.46 2.25
C GLY A 184 12.32 -4.95 2.45
N GLU A 185 11.31 -4.35 3.08
CA GLU A 185 11.27 -2.90 3.34
C GLU A 185 12.39 -2.52 4.31
N ARG A 186 13.22 -1.55 3.93
CA ARG A 186 14.35 -1.10 4.75
C ARG A 186 13.93 0.08 5.63
N LEU A 187 14.19 -0.04 6.92
CA LEU A 187 14.06 1.08 7.86
C LEU A 187 15.47 1.53 8.26
N ALA A 188 15.77 2.80 8.01
CA ALA A 188 17.05 3.39 8.39
C ALA A 188 17.10 3.67 9.89
N VAL A 189 18.28 3.59 10.48
CA VAL A 189 18.52 4.09 11.84
C VAL A 189 19.01 5.53 11.76
N GLU A 190 18.25 6.44 12.35
CA GLU A 190 18.60 7.87 12.42
C GLU A 190 18.48 8.36 13.86
N GLY A 191 19.61 8.75 14.47
CA GLY A 191 19.62 9.23 15.86
C GLY A 191 18.97 8.24 16.83
N GLY A 192 19.19 6.94 16.63
CA GLY A 192 18.68 5.87 17.49
C GLY A 192 17.19 5.53 17.33
N ALA A 193 16.51 6.08 16.32
CA ALA A 193 15.15 5.70 15.93
C ALA A 193 15.14 4.99 14.58
N LEU A 194 14.09 4.22 14.34
CA LEU A 194 13.82 3.61 13.04
C LEU A 194 12.95 4.54 12.20
N VAL A 195 13.33 4.75 10.94
CA VAL A 195 12.56 5.61 10.02
C VAL A 195 11.92 4.74 8.94
N LEU A 196 10.58 4.75 8.93
CA LEU A 196 9.74 4.09 7.94
C LEU A 196 9.13 5.13 6.99
N THR A 197 9.32 5.00 5.68
CA THR A 197 8.58 5.81 4.71
C THR A 197 7.31 5.06 4.30
N ARG A 198 6.14 5.61 4.60
CA ARG A 198 4.85 4.98 4.27
C ARG A 198 3.77 6.02 4.01
N HIS A 199 2.91 5.76 3.03
CA HIS A 199 1.84 6.69 2.61
C HIS A 199 2.34 8.11 2.33
N GLY A 200 3.54 8.23 1.75
CA GLY A 200 4.18 9.51 1.42
C GLY A 200 4.75 10.28 2.62
N ARG A 201 4.82 9.67 3.82
CA ARG A 201 5.35 10.31 5.03
C ARG A 201 6.49 9.51 5.64
N ALA A 202 7.42 10.21 6.27
CA ALA A 202 8.45 9.62 7.11
C ALA A 202 7.91 9.46 8.55
N ILE A 203 7.81 8.21 9.00
CA ILE A 203 7.36 7.82 10.33
C ILE A 203 8.61 7.47 11.14
N ARG A 204 8.93 8.32 12.10
CA ARG A 204 10.03 8.11 13.05
C ARG A 204 9.50 7.31 14.25
N LEU A 205 10.05 6.11 14.43
CA LEU A 205 9.74 5.16 15.49
C LEU A 205 10.85 5.21 16.54
N ASP A 206 10.61 5.92 17.64
CA ASP A 206 11.55 6.02 18.75
C ASP A 206 11.42 4.80 19.67
N ARG A 207 12.54 4.36 20.24
CA ARG A 207 12.55 3.18 21.13
C ARG A 207 11.80 3.50 22.43
N GLU A 208 10.86 2.65 22.81
CA GLU A 208 10.11 2.79 24.07
C GLU A 208 11.02 2.53 25.27
N GLY A 209 10.84 3.32 26.34
CA GLY A 209 11.63 3.21 27.58
C GLY A 209 13.00 3.88 27.54
N ARG A 210 13.20 4.85 26.63
CA ARG A 210 14.36 5.74 26.61
C ARG A 210 14.03 7.12 27.15
#